data_AF-A0A090QRU0-F1
#
_entry.id   AF-A0A090QRU0-F1
#
_cell.length_a   1.000
_cell.length_b   1.000
_cell.length_c   1.000
_cell.angle_alpha   90.00
_cell.angle_beta   90.00
_cell.angle_gamma   90.00
#
_symmetry.space_group_name_H-M   'P 1'
#
loop_
_entity.id
_entity.type
_entity.pdbx_description
1 polymer ?
#
loop_
_entity_poly.entity_id
_entity_poly.type
_entity_poly.pdbx_seq_one_letter_code
_entity_poly.pdbx_strand_id
1 'polypeptide(L)'
;MVLTELHPSDFPLLLQEFRGDRQVKIYKEDAFARLKASLPPKERRGVVLIDPPYELKHEYMDVVKAIDESYKRWATGTYAIWYPVVYRETIDKMLKGLKDLGIRKILQIELGVEPDTEERGMTASGMIVINRLGSWKARCKPFCHGCSRLSRRRTAITRWNGSSLSKTGYARRLSR
;
A
#
# COMPACT_ATOMS: atom_id res chain seq x y z
N MET A 1 19.06 2.77 1.66
CA MET A 1 17.80 2.72 0.90
C MET A 1 18.01 1.84 -0.34
N VAL A 2 17.02 1.03 -0.70
CA VAL A 2 17.06 0.19 -1.90
C VAL A 2 15.88 0.57 -2.78
N LEU A 3 16.14 0.94 -4.02
CA LEU A 3 15.15 1.34 -5.02
C LEU A 3 15.25 0.40 -6.23
N THR A 4 14.13 0.14 -6.88
CA THR A 4 14.07 -0.75 -8.04
C THR A 4 13.09 -0.19 -9.04
N GLU A 5 13.53 -0.05 -10.28
CA GLU A 5 12.73 0.47 -11.39
C GLU A 5 13.06 -0.35 -12.65
N LEU A 6 12.04 -0.92 -13.28
CA LEU A 6 12.22 -1.75 -14.47
C LEU A 6 12.14 -0.90 -15.76
N HIS A 7 11.37 0.20 -15.73
CA HIS A 7 11.08 0.99 -16.90
C HIS A 7 12.35 1.65 -17.46
N PRO A 8 12.67 1.46 -18.75
CA PRO A 8 13.95 1.87 -19.32
C PRO A 8 14.13 3.39 -19.38
N SER A 9 13.04 4.14 -19.44
CA SER A 9 13.08 5.61 -19.51
C SER A 9 13.17 6.27 -18.13
N ASP A 10 12.57 5.65 -17.11
CA ASP A 10 12.53 6.22 -15.75
C ASP A 10 13.76 5.84 -14.93
N PHE A 11 14.37 4.68 -15.19
CA PHE A 11 15.57 4.24 -14.49
C PHE A 11 16.74 5.24 -14.57
N PRO A 12 17.08 5.83 -15.74
CA PRO A 12 18.12 6.86 -15.82
C PRO A 12 17.79 8.11 -15.01
N LEU A 13 16.53 8.53 -14.97
CA LEU A 13 16.07 9.67 -14.18
C LEU A 13 16.25 9.39 -12.69
N LEU A 14 15.81 8.21 -12.24
CA LEU A 14 16.00 7.76 -10.86
C LEU A 14 17.47 7.71 -10.45
N LEU A 15 18.35 7.24 -11.34
CA LEU A 15 19.80 7.21 -11.11
C LEU A 15 20.38 8.63 -10.98
N GLN A 16 19.89 9.57 -11.78
CA GLN A 16 20.32 10.96 -11.74
C GLN A 16 19.91 11.64 -10.42
N GLU A 17 18.68 11.41 -9.95
CA GLU A 17 18.16 12.02 -8.70
C GLU A 17 18.98 11.63 -7.47
N PHE A 18 19.47 10.40 -7.40
CA PHE A 18 20.27 9.90 -6.27
C PHE A 18 21.77 9.82 -6.58
N ARG A 19 22.23 10.53 -7.61
CA ARG A 19 23.64 10.51 -8.02
C ARG A 19 24.54 10.99 -6.89
N GLY A 20 25.44 10.11 -6.43
CA GLY A 20 26.41 10.41 -5.37
C GLY A 20 25.97 10.04 -3.96
N ASP A 21 24.72 9.61 -3.75
CA ASP A 21 24.28 9.12 -2.44
C ASP A 21 24.71 7.65 -2.24
N ARG A 22 25.74 7.46 -1.42
CA ARG A 22 26.29 6.13 -1.10
C ARG A 22 25.36 5.26 -0.26
N GLN A 23 24.30 5.84 0.32
CA GLN A 23 23.31 5.11 1.11
C GLN A 23 22.22 4.49 0.24
N VAL A 24 22.13 4.87 -1.05
CA VAL A 24 21.11 4.39 -1.99
C VAL A 24 21.70 3.35 -2.92
N LYS A 25 20.99 2.24 -3.08
CA LYS A 25 21.27 1.22 -4.11
C LYS A 25 20.09 1.16 -5.05
N ILE A 26 20.34 1.32 -6.34
CA ILE A 26 19.32 1.36 -7.39
C ILE A 26 19.54 0.16 -8.31
N TYR A 27 18.47 -0.57 -8.61
CA TYR A 27 18.51 -1.78 -9.44
C TYR A 27 17.53 -1.67 -10.61
N LYS A 28 17.95 -2.08 -11.81
CA LYS A 28 17.10 -2.14 -13.01
C LYS A 28 16.60 -3.56 -13.25
N GLU A 29 15.63 -4.01 -12.47
CA GLU A 29 15.12 -5.37 -12.52
C GLU A 29 13.70 -5.48 -11.94
N ASP A 30 13.14 -6.68 -11.93
CA ASP A 30 11.83 -6.94 -11.33
C ASP A 30 11.84 -6.65 -9.81
N ALA A 31 10.93 -5.79 -9.38
CA ALA A 31 10.84 -5.33 -8.00
C ALA A 31 10.49 -6.45 -7.02
N PHE A 32 9.63 -7.40 -7.42
CA PHE A 32 9.24 -8.52 -6.56
C PHE A 32 10.39 -9.51 -6.35
N ALA A 33 11.19 -9.77 -7.39
CA ALA A 33 12.41 -10.56 -7.29
C ALA A 33 13.44 -9.87 -6.38
N ARG A 34 13.68 -8.57 -6.56
CA ARG A 34 14.59 -7.79 -5.69
C ARG A 34 14.11 -7.77 -4.25
N LEU A 35 12.81 -7.66 -4.02
CA LEU A 35 12.23 -7.68 -2.68
C LEU A 35 12.60 -8.96 -1.93
N LYS A 36 12.45 -10.14 -2.56
CA LYS A 36 12.86 -11.43 -1.97
C LYS A 36 14.35 -11.47 -1.64
N ALA A 37 15.19 -10.97 -2.53
CA ALA A 37 16.64 -10.94 -2.35
C ALA A 37 17.10 -9.93 -1.27
N SER A 38 16.30 -8.89 -1.03
CA SER A 38 16.62 -7.81 -0.09
C SER A 38 16.12 -8.08 1.34
N LEU A 39 15.34 -9.15 1.54
CA LEU A 39 14.75 -9.51 2.83
C LEU A 39 15.38 -10.77 3.45
N PRO A 40 15.64 -10.77 4.78
CA PRO A 40 15.48 -9.65 5.71
C PRO A 40 16.65 -8.63 5.61
N PRO A 41 16.41 -7.34 5.91
CA PRO A 41 17.48 -6.35 5.97
C PRO A 41 18.42 -6.62 7.16
N LYS A 42 19.69 -6.23 7.04
CA LYS A 42 20.71 -6.41 8.09
C LYS A 42 20.30 -5.74 9.40
N GLU A 43 19.66 -4.58 9.29
CA GLU A 43 19.20 -3.73 10.39
C GLU A 43 17.97 -4.30 11.11
N ARG A 44 17.33 -5.34 10.53
CA ARG A 44 16.08 -5.98 11.01
C ARG A 44 14.93 -5.01 11.30
N ARG A 45 15.02 -3.79 10.76
CA ARG A 45 14.07 -2.68 10.86
C ARG A 45 14.05 -1.96 9.52
N GLY A 46 12.88 -1.53 9.10
CA GLY A 46 12.70 -0.86 7.82
C GLY A 46 11.25 -0.87 7.37
N VAL A 47 11.03 -0.23 6.22
CA VAL A 47 9.73 -0.13 5.57
C VAL A 47 9.92 -0.58 4.12
N VAL A 48 8.97 -1.38 3.64
CA VAL A 48 8.84 -1.73 2.23
C VAL A 48 7.65 -0.96 1.68
N LEU A 49 7.87 -0.15 0.64
CA LEU A 49 6.82 0.46 -0.15
C LEU A 49 6.64 -0.36 -1.43
N ILE A 50 5.41 -0.76 -1.73
CA ILE A 50 5.02 -1.49 -2.93
C ILE A 50 3.98 -0.65 -3.66
N ASP A 51 4.35 -0.16 -4.84
CA ASP A 51 3.55 0.76 -5.63
C ASP A 51 3.65 0.35 -7.12
N PRO A 52 2.98 -0.73 -7.53
CA PRO A 52 3.00 -1.19 -8.91
C PRO A 52 2.04 -0.35 -9.76
N PRO A 53 2.20 -0.36 -11.10
CA PRO A 53 1.38 0.47 -11.98
C PRO A 53 -0.07 -0.05 -12.12
N TYR A 54 -0.34 -1.34 -11.87
CA TYR A 54 -1.65 -1.99 -12.01
C TYR A 54 -2.23 -1.94 -13.45
N GLU A 55 -1.36 -2.05 -14.46
CA GLU A 55 -1.75 -2.18 -15.87
C GLU A 55 -2.39 -3.54 -16.17
N LEU A 56 -1.98 -4.58 -15.44
CA LEU A 56 -2.45 -5.94 -15.65
C LEU A 56 -3.25 -6.44 -14.44
N LYS A 57 -4.40 -7.06 -14.69
CA LYS A 57 -5.30 -7.54 -13.61
C LYS A 57 -4.65 -8.53 -12.63
N HIS A 58 -3.61 -9.24 -13.06
CA HIS A 58 -2.91 -10.21 -12.20
C HIS A 58 -1.97 -9.54 -11.19
N GLU A 59 -1.55 -8.29 -11.42
CA GLU A 59 -0.61 -7.57 -10.54
C GLU A 59 -1.14 -7.42 -9.11
N TYR A 60 -2.46 -7.28 -8.95
CA TYR A 60 -3.11 -7.27 -7.63
C TYR A 60 -2.83 -8.55 -6.84
N MET A 61 -2.85 -9.70 -7.50
CA MET A 61 -2.58 -10.99 -6.85
C MET A 61 -1.07 -11.26 -6.71
N ASP A 62 -0.25 -10.73 -7.61
CA ASP A 62 1.20 -10.77 -7.47
C ASP A 62 1.67 -10.01 -6.25
N VAL A 63 1.04 -8.88 -5.93
CA VAL A 63 1.28 -8.16 -4.66
C VAL A 63 0.95 -9.05 -3.45
N VAL A 64 -0.17 -9.77 -3.46
CA VAL A 64 -0.53 -10.71 -2.38
C VAL A 64 0.56 -11.78 -2.22
N LYS A 65 1.00 -12.37 -3.34
CA LYS A 65 2.05 -13.41 -3.35
C LYS A 65 3.39 -12.86 -2.85
N ALA A 66 3.78 -11.67 -3.31
CA ALA A 66 5.00 -11.00 -2.90
C ALA A 66 4.99 -10.72 -1.38
N ILE A 67 3.84 -10.30 -0.84
CA ILE A 67 3.66 -10.10 0.60
C ILE A 67 3.75 -11.42 1.36
N ASP A 68 3.13 -12.51 0.90
CA ASP A 68 3.24 -13.83 1.56
C ASP A 68 4.71 -14.27 1.67
N GLU A 69 5.44 -14.23 0.56
CA GLU A 69 6.84 -14.63 0.50
C GLU A 69 7.74 -13.71 1.33
N SER A 70 7.47 -12.41 1.30
CA SER A 70 8.22 -11.40 2.07
C SER A 70 7.96 -11.51 3.56
N TYR A 71 6.71 -11.72 3.97
CA TYR A 71 6.30 -11.80 5.36
C TYR A 71 6.83 -13.09 6.01
N LYS A 72 6.88 -14.21 5.28
CA LYS A 72 7.54 -15.45 5.73
C LYS A 72 9.02 -15.24 6.04
N ARG A 73 9.71 -14.39 5.28
CA ARG A 73 11.14 -14.05 5.49
C ARG A 73 11.32 -13.02 6.61
N TRP A 74 10.45 -12.02 6.69
CA TRP A 74 10.59 -10.89 7.61
C TRP A 74 9.26 -10.41 8.19
N ALA A 75 8.68 -11.22 9.07
CA ALA A 75 7.38 -10.99 9.68
C ALA A 75 7.28 -9.75 10.59
N THR A 76 8.38 -9.06 10.90
CA THR A 76 8.40 -7.82 11.71
C THR A 76 8.50 -6.56 10.86
N GLY A 77 8.76 -6.68 9.55
CA GLY A 77 8.82 -5.54 8.64
C GLY A 77 7.49 -4.81 8.51
N THR A 78 7.54 -3.49 8.28
CA THR A 78 6.36 -2.71 7.90
C THR A 78 6.24 -2.71 6.38
N TYR A 79 5.09 -3.15 5.87
CA TYR A 79 4.81 -3.15 4.43
C TYR A 79 3.70 -2.15 4.15
N ALA A 80 3.94 -1.22 3.24
CA ALA A 80 2.99 -0.23 2.78
C ALA A 80 2.73 -0.48 1.29
N ILE A 81 1.48 -0.70 0.93
CA ILE A 81 1.06 -1.09 -0.41
C ILE A 81 0.08 -0.05 -0.89
N TRP A 82 0.39 0.63 -1.99
CA TRP A 82 -0.56 1.51 -2.66
C TRP A 82 -1.43 0.70 -3.63
N TYR A 83 -2.70 1.07 -3.76
CA TYR A 83 -3.59 0.47 -4.75
C TYR A 83 -4.64 1.47 -5.28
N PRO A 84 -4.97 1.43 -6.59
CA PRO A 84 -6.06 2.19 -7.17
C PRO A 84 -7.37 1.39 -7.12
N VAL A 85 -8.49 2.07 -6.87
CA VAL A 85 -9.84 1.50 -6.96
C VAL A 85 -10.42 1.84 -8.32
N VAL A 86 -10.25 0.91 -9.26
CA VAL A 86 -10.91 0.94 -10.58
C VAL A 86 -12.13 0.02 -10.55
N TYR A 87 -11.95 -1.23 -10.13
CA TYR A 87 -13.03 -2.18 -9.89
C TYR A 87 -13.00 -2.64 -8.44
N ARG A 88 -14.09 -2.39 -7.70
CA ARG A 88 -14.19 -2.74 -6.27
C ARG A 88 -13.95 -4.23 -6.03
N GLU A 89 -14.46 -5.10 -6.91
CA GLU A 89 -14.27 -6.55 -6.81
C GLU A 89 -12.80 -6.99 -6.81
N THR A 90 -11.95 -6.32 -7.59
CA THR A 90 -10.52 -6.64 -7.66
C THR A 90 -9.83 -6.32 -6.33
N ILE A 91 -10.21 -5.21 -5.71
CA ILE A 91 -9.71 -4.80 -4.40
C ILE A 91 -10.20 -5.74 -3.31
N ASP A 92 -11.46 -6.15 -3.38
CA ASP A 92 -12.02 -7.12 -2.42
C ASP A 92 -11.32 -8.49 -2.53
N LYS A 93 -10.97 -8.94 -3.74
CA LYS A 93 -10.16 -10.15 -3.96
C LYS A 93 -8.74 -10.00 -3.38
N MET A 94 -8.08 -8.87 -3.62
CA MET A 94 -6.75 -8.59 -3.06
C MET A 94 -6.79 -8.57 -1.51
N LEU A 95 -7.78 -7.87 -0.93
CA LEU A 95 -7.96 -7.79 0.52
C LEU A 95 -8.30 -9.14 1.14
N LYS A 96 -9.10 -9.97 0.45
CA LYS A 96 -9.39 -11.34 0.87
C LYS A 96 -8.11 -12.17 0.84
N GLY A 97 -7.36 -12.14 -0.26
CA GLY A 97 -6.06 -12.81 -0.39
C GLY A 97 -5.12 -12.47 0.76
N LEU A 98 -4.96 -11.17 1.08
CA LEU A 98 -4.14 -10.72 2.22
C LEU A 98 -4.64 -11.21 3.59
N LYS A 99 -5.96 -11.33 3.78
CA LYS A 99 -6.53 -11.87 5.04
C LYS A 99 -6.28 -13.37 5.15
N ASP A 100 -6.39 -14.10 4.05
CA ASP A 100 -6.22 -15.55 4.00
C ASP A 100 -4.76 -15.96 4.31
N LEU A 101 -3.79 -15.04 4.17
CA LEU A 101 -2.41 -15.23 4.64
C LEU A 101 -2.27 -15.30 6.18
N GLY A 102 -3.32 -14.97 6.95
CA GLY A 102 -3.28 -14.97 8.41
C GLY A 102 -2.44 -13.83 9.03
N ILE A 103 -2.04 -12.85 8.23
CA ILE A 103 -1.18 -11.73 8.66
C ILE A 103 -1.96 -10.77 9.56
N ARG A 104 -1.62 -10.72 10.85
CA ARG A 104 -2.27 -9.81 11.80
C ARG A 104 -1.85 -8.36 11.58
N LYS A 105 -2.65 -7.42 12.11
CA LYS A 105 -2.38 -5.95 12.11
C LYS A 105 -2.29 -5.33 10.71
N ILE A 106 -3.34 -5.52 9.92
CA ILE A 106 -3.51 -4.86 8.62
C ILE A 106 -4.38 -3.62 8.79
N LEU A 107 -3.88 -2.47 8.35
CA LEU A 107 -4.63 -1.21 8.29
C LEU A 107 -4.88 -0.87 6.82
N GLN A 108 -6.13 -0.62 6.46
CA GLN A 108 -6.53 -0.11 5.16
C GLN A 108 -6.98 1.35 5.32
N ILE A 109 -6.41 2.23 4.52
CA ILE A 109 -6.76 3.65 4.44
C ILE A 109 -7.16 3.91 3.00
N GLU A 110 -8.37 4.38 2.76
CA GLU A 110 -8.88 4.65 1.42
C GLU A 110 -9.46 6.06 1.34
N LEU A 111 -9.13 6.75 0.25
CA LEU A 111 -9.65 8.06 -0.08
C LEU A 111 -10.46 7.95 -1.38
N GLY A 112 -11.79 8.04 -1.24
CA GLY A 112 -12.71 8.03 -2.37
C GLY A 112 -12.94 9.44 -2.91
N VAL A 113 -12.69 9.62 -4.20
CA VAL A 113 -12.97 10.85 -4.92
C VAL A 113 -14.43 10.88 -5.38
N GLU A 114 -14.90 9.76 -5.89
CA GLU A 114 -16.24 9.53 -6.40
C GLU A 114 -16.82 8.23 -5.81
N PRO A 115 -18.14 8.01 -5.89
CA PRO A 115 -18.73 6.70 -5.60
C PRO A 115 -18.14 5.63 -6.52
N ASP A 116 -18.10 4.39 -6.05
CA ASP A 116 -17.69 3.26 -6.88
C ASP A 116 -18.62 3.14 -8.09
N THR A 117 -18.06 3.02 -9.28
CA THR A 117 -18.77 2.79 -10.53
C THR A 117 -18.16 1.61 -11.27
N GLU A 118 -18.92 1.03 -12.20
CA GLU A 118 -18.41 0.02 -13.13
C GLU A 118 -17.82 0.65 -14.41
N GLU A 119 -17.86 1.98 -14.49
CA GLU A 119 -17.31 2.76 -15.60
C GLU A 119 -15.78 2.79 -15.54
N ARG A 120 -15.14 3.00 -16.70
CA ARG A 120 -13.69 3.11 -16.76
C ARG A 120 -13.23 4.37 -16.04
N GLY A 121 -12.55 4.21 -14.90
CA GLY A 121 -11.93 5.31 -14.18
C GLY A 121 -11.50 4.90 -12.78
N MET A 122 -10.51 5.60 -12.22
CA MET A 122 -10.13 5.44 -10.83
C MET A 122 -11.02 6.32 -9.95
N THR A 123 -11.92 5.70 -9.19
CA THR A 123 -12.87 6.40 -8.30
C THR A 123 -12.29 6.66 -6.92
N ALA A 124 -11.32 5.85 -6.51
CA ALA A 124 -10.62 5.99 -5.23
C ALA A 124 -9.18 5.45 -5.34
N SER A 125 -8.37 5.75 -4.32
CA SER A 125 -7.10 5.06 -4.10
C SER A 125 -6.89 4.82 -2.61
N GLY A 126 -6.05 3.85 -2.28
CA GLY A 126 -5.81 3.48 -0.91
C GLY A 126 -4.40 2.99 -0.63
N MET A 127 -4.11 2.91 0.67
CA MET A 127 -2.90 2.34 1.23
C MET A 127 -3.27 1.20 2.17
N ILE A 128 -2.66 0.04 1.97
CA ILE A 128 -2.66 -1.06 2.94
C ILE A 128 -1.33 -1.05 3.68
N VAL A 129 -1.39 -1.01 5.01
CA VAL A 129 -0.21 -1.00 5.89
C VAL A 129 -0.24 -2.21 6.82
N ILE A 130 0.72 -3.11 6.64
CA ILE A 130 0.96 -4.29 7.47
C ILE A 130 1.98 -3.94 8.55
N ASN A 131 1.80 -4.48 9.76
CA ASN A 131 2.69 -4.24 10.91
C ASN A 131 2.91 -2.76 11.22
N ARG A 132 1.81 -2.01 11.16
CA ARG A 132 1.80 -0.57 11.42
C ARG A 132 2.54 -0.18 12.70
N LEU A 133 3.49 0.75 12.57
CA LEU A 133 4.17 1.43 13.69
C LEU A 133 3.15 2.07 14.65
N GLY A 134 3.35 1.89 15.95
CA GLY A 134 2.41 2.28 17.02
C GLY A 134 1.83 3.71 16.88
N SER A 135 2.69 4.68 16.55
CA SER A 135 2.40 6.12 16.48
C SER A 135 1.51 6.58 15.31
N TRP A 136 1.33 5.78 14.25
CA TRP A 136 0.54 6.19 13.07
C TRP A 136 -0.97 6.36 13.35
N LYS A 137 -1.48 5.80 14.44
CA LYS A 137 -2.90 5.81 14.87
C LYS A 137 -3.37 7.22 15.18
N ALA A 138 -2.48 8.03 15.74
CA ALA A 138 -2.78 9.39 16.18
C ALA A 138 -2.68 10.40 15.02
N ARG A 139 -1.87 10.15 14.00
CA ARG A 139 -1.63 11.07 12.88
C ARG A 139 -2.54 10.86 11.66
N CYS A 140 -2.89 9.62 11.31
CA CYS A 140 -3.74 9.36 10.14
C CYS A 140 -5.19 9.83 10.35
N LYS A 141 -5.71 9.78 11.58
CA LYS A 141 -7.05 10.29 11.89
C LYS A 141 -7.19 11.78 11.51
N PRO A 142 -6.38 12.72 12.04
CA PRO A 142 -6.48 14.13 11.66
C PRO A 142 -6.20 14.38 10.16
N PHE A 143 -5.27 13.65 9.53
CA PHE A 143 -5.00 13.78 8.09
C PHE A 143 -6.22 13.44 7.23
N CYS A 144 -6.92 12.34 7.55
CA CYS A 144 -8.15 11.96 6.84
C CYS A 144 -9.28 12.99 7.04
N HIS A 145 -9.38 13.60 8.24
CA HIS A 145 -10.33 14.68 8.48
C HIS A 145 -9.97 15.95 7.70
N GLY A 146 -8.69 16.33 7.64
CA GLY A 146 -8.21 17.47 6.86
C GLY A 146 -8.41 17.30 5.36
N CYS A 147 -8.09 16.11 4.82
CA CYS A 147 -8.27 15.79 3.40
C CYS A 147 -9.75 15.74 3.01
N SER A 148 -10.63 15.20 3.88
CA SER A 148 -12.09 15.26 3.68
C SER A 148 -12.65 16.70 3.73
N ARG A 149 -12.02 17.59 4.51
CA ARG A 149 -12.40 19.02 4.63
C ARG A 149 -12.03 19.82 3.39
N LEU A 150 -10.83 19.61 2.84
CA LEU A 150 -10.37 20.27 1.61
C LEU A 150 -11.11 19.78 0.36
N SER A 151 -11.60 18.54 0.36
CA SER A 151 -12.07 17.90 -0.86
C SER A 151 -13.59 17.57 -0.88
N ARG A 152 -14.34 17.85 0.20
CA ARG A 152 -15.78 17.47 0.36
C ARG A 152 -16.05 15.96 0.11
N ARG A 153 -15.08 15.08 0.38
CA ARG A 153 -15.11 13.68 -0.08
C ARG A 153 -15.02 12.63 1.04
N ARG A 154 -15.40 11.39 0.69
CA ARG A 154 -15.48 10.25 1.62
C ARG A 154 -14.10 9.64 1.84
N THR A 155 -13.63 9.70 3.08
CA THR A 155 -12.47 8.93 3.53
C THR A 155 -12.95 7.74 4.36
N ALA A 156 -12.48 6.54 4.03
CA ALA A 156 -12.79 5.31 4.77
C ALA A 156 -11.51 4.76 5.40
N ILE A 157 -11.51 4.60 6.73
CA ILE A 157 -10.43 3.93 7.45
C ILE A 157 -10.95 2.61 8.00
N THR A 158 -10.48 1.51 7.42
CA THR A 158 -10.88 0.15 7.79
C THR A 158 -9.71 -0.56 8.45
N ARG A 159 -9.97 -1.18 9.61
CA ARG A 159 -8.94 -1.86 10.38
C ARG A 159 -9.28 -3.33 10.54
N TRP A 160 -8.26 -4.18 10.35
CA TRP A 160 -8.36 -5.61 10.60
C TRP A 160 -7.35 -6.05 11.67
N ASN A 161 -7.84 -6.69 12.73
CA ASN A 161 -7.02 -7.13 13.87
C ASN A 161 -6.85 -8.66 13.96
N GLY A 162 -7.21 -9.43 12.93
CA GLY A 162 -7.14 -10.90 12.95
C GLY A 162 -8.46 -11.61 13.22
N SER A 163 -9.46 -10.93 13.80
CA SER A 163 -10.75 -11.53 14.19
C SER A 163 -11.99 -10.75 13.74
N SER A 164 -11.88 -9.45 13.47
CA SER A 164 -13.01 -8.60 13.06
C SER A 164 -12.54 -7.37 12.28
N LEU A 165 -13.37 -6.92 11.33
CA LEU A 165 -13.24 -5.60 10.69
C LEU A 165 -13.87 -4.54 11.61
N SER A 166 -13.06 -3.68 12.21
CA SER A 166 -13.58 -2.49 12.90
C SER A 166 -13.47 -1.29 11.98
N LYS A 167 -14.61 -0.75 11.53
CA LYS A 167 -14.67 0.56 10.86
C LYS A 167 -14.34 1.62 11.90
N THR A 168 -13.18 2.28 11.79
CA THR A 168 -12.73 3.23 12.83
C THR A 168 -13.06 4.69 12.49
N GLY A 169 -13.82 4.91 11.42
CA GLY A 169 -14.36 6.21 11.02
C GLY A 169 -14.78 6.20 9.55
N TYR A 170 -16.07 6.42 9.31
CA TYR A 170 -16.52 7.07 8.09
C TYR A 170 -16.57 8.56 8.41
N ALA A 171 -15.95 9.40 7.60
CA ALA A 171 -16.31 10.82 7.59
C ALA A 171 -17.72 10.94 6.95
N ARG A 172 -18.78 10.64 7.71
CA ARG A 172 -20.15 11.02 7.37
C ARG A 172 -20.49 12.27 8.17
N ARG A 173 -20.63 13.41 7.48
CA ARG A 173 -21.55 14.46 7.94
C ARG A 173 -22.93 14.03 7.45
N LEU A 174 -23.84 13.70 8.36
CA LEU A 174 -25.26 13.75 8.07
C LEU A 174 -25.60 15.22 7.81
N SER A 175 -26.37 15.44 6.75
CA SER A 175 -26.83 16.74 6.30
C SER A 175 -27.49 17.55 7.42
N ARG A 176 -27.33 18.88 7.34
CA ARG A 176 -28.46 19.79 7.47
C ARG A 176 -28.64 20.46 6.13
#